data_AF-X1LBA5-F1
#
_entry.id   AF-X1LBA5-F1
#
_cell.length_a   1.000
_cell.length_b   1.000
_cell.length_c   1.000
_cell.angle_alpha   90.00
_cell.angle_beta   90.00
_cell.angle_gamma   90.00
#
_symmetry.space_group_name_H-M   'P 1'
#
loop_
_entity.id
_entity.type
_entity.pdbx_description
1 polymer ?
#
loop_
_entity_poly.entity_id
_entity_poly.type
_entity_poly.pdbx_seq_one_letter_code
_entity_poly.pdbx_strand_id
1 'polypeptide(L)'
;EAAAAHAADAWTRVTGKPGVSIGTVGPGAVNLVAGVYPPSADSIPVIAITAQNQTWRSYPDHGSTQGLDQISLFKGVTKWNAVISHWKRIPELVYQAFRIATSGRPGPVHLDFPSDVMFQAEEENE
;
A
#
# COMPACT_ATOMS: atom_id res chain seq x y z
N GLU A 1 -10.52 -9.11 2.27
CA GLU A 1 -9.58 -8.17 1.61
C GLU A 1 -9.14 -8.66 0.24
N ALA A 2 -8.83 -9.95 0.05
CA ALA A 2 -8.54 -10.52 -1.27
C ALA A 2 -9.57 -10.12 -2.35
N ALA A 3 -10.87 -10.22 -2.04
CA ALA A 3 -11.94 -9.80 -2.94
C ALA A 3 -11.87 -8.31 -3.33
N ALA A 4 -11.41 -7.42 -2.42
CA ALA A 4 -11.23 -6.00 -2.72
C ALA A 4 -10.05 -5.77 -3.67
N ALA A 5 -8.94 -6.50 -3.49
CA ALA A 5 -7.81 -6.47 -4.43
C ALA A 5 -8.19 -7.06 -5.80
N HIS A 6 -8.97 -8.14 -5.86
CA HIS A 6 -9.51 -8.67 -7.12
C HIS A 6 -10.45 -7.68 -7.80
N ALA A 7 -11.28 -6.95 -7.03
CA ALA A 7 -12.13 -5.90 -7.58
C ALA A 7 -11.31 -4.74 -8.16
N ALA A 8 -10.20 -4.36 -7.51
CA ALA A 8 -9.28 -3.35 -8.03
C ALA A 8 -8.58 -3.81 -9.34
N ASP A 9 -8.19 -5.08 -9.42
CA ASP A 9 -7.68 -5.70 -10.65
C ASP A 9 -8.74 -5.63 -11.77
N ALA A 10 -9.96 -6.11 -11.49
CA ALA A 10 -11.06 -6.08 -12.46
C ALA A 10 -11.39 -4.65 -12.93
N TRP A 11 -11.44 -3.69 -12.01
CA TRP A 11 -11.61 -2.27 -12.34
C TRP A 11 -10.55 -1.78 -13.31
N THR A 12 -9.28 -2.12 -13.05
CA THR A 12 -8.16 -1.71 -13.89
C THR A 12 -8.29 -2.26 -15.31
N ARG A 13 -8.65 -3.55 -15.43
CA ARG A 13 -8.83 -4.21 -16.73
C ARG A 13 -9.98 -3.63 -17.53
N VAL A 14 -11.09 -3.30 -16.88
CA VAL A 14 -12.30 -2.80 -17.55
C VAL A 14 -12.18 -1.32 -17.92
N THR A 15 -11.52 -0.52 -17.08
CA THR A 15 -11.48 0.95 -17.25
C THR A 15 -10.18 1.48 -17.85
N GLY A 16 -9.10 0.69 -17.83
CA GLY A 16 -7.75 1.14 -18.16
C GLY A 16 -7.14 2.10 -17.13
N LYS A 17 -7.80 2.35 -15.99
CA LYS A 17 -7.32 3.24 -14.91
C LYS A 17 -6.87 2.42 -13.71
N PRO A 18 -5.76 2.77 -13.03
CA PRO A 18 -5.30 2.00 -11.87
C PRO A 18 -6.38 1.86 -10.78
N GLY A 19 -6.66 0.61 -10.41
CA GLY A 19 -7.55 0.27 -9.30
C GLY A 19 -6.82 0.38 -7.97
N VAL A 20 -7.56 0.70 -6.91
CA VAL A 20 -7.01 0.87 -5.56
C VAL A 20 -7.72 -0.07 -4.60
N SER A 21 -6.97 -0.72 -3.72
CA SER A 21 -7.50 -1.51 -2.62
C SER A 21 -6.83 -1.13 -1.31
N ILE A 22 -7.58 -1.18 -0.22
CA ILE A 22 -7.11 -0.77 1.11
C ILE A 22 -7.37 -1.90 2.10
N GLY A 23 -6.38 -2.20 2.94
CA GLY A 23 -6.45 -3.17 4.02
C GLY A 23 -5.96 -2.59 5.33
N THR A 24 -6.42 -3.14 6.44
CA THR A 24 -5.89 -2.80 7.76
C THR A 24 -4.52 -3.45 8.01
N VAL A 25 -3.91 -3.14 9.15
CA VAL A 25 -2.64 -3.73 9.60
C VAL A 25 -2.78 -5.25 9.84
N GLY A 26 -1.68 -5.98 9.73
CA GLY A 26 -1.58 -7.40 10.06
C GLY A 26 -2.49 -8.28 9.21
N PRO A 27 -3.59 -8.86 9.76
CA PRO A 27 -4.47 -9.76 9.00
C PRO A 27 -5.07 -9.12 7.73
N GLY A 28 -5.38 -7.82 7.76
CA GLY A 28 -5.89 -7.12 6.57
C GLY A 28 -4.87 -7.08 5.44
N ALA A 29 -3.62 -6.75 5.78
CA ALA A 29 -2.49 -6.74 4.88
C ALA A 29 -2.20 -8.15 4.32
N VAL A 30 -2.21 -9.19 5.16
CA VAL A 30 -2.02 -10.59 4.73
C VAL A 30 -3.11 -11.02 3.75
N ASN A 31 -4.37 -10.71 4.05
CA ASN A 31 -5.49 -11.09 3.19
C ASN A 31 -5.49 -10.36 1.83
N LEU A 32 -4.81 -9.20 1.70
CA LEU A 32 -4.64 -8.53 0.41
C LEU A 32 -3.67 -9.27 -0.52
N VAL A 33 -2.63 -9.93 0.02
CA VAL A 33 -1.53 -10.54 -0.76
C VAL A 33 -2.06 -11.48 -1.85
N ALA A 34 -3.03 -12.32 -1.51
CA ALA A 34 -3.63 -13.26 -2.45
C ALA A 34 -4.31 -12.57 -3.64
N GLY A 35 -4.90 -11.38 -3.44
CA GLY A 35 -5.53 -10.61 -4.51
C GLY A 35 -4.57 -9.67 -5.24
N VAL A 36 -3.42 -9.34 -4.66
CA VAL A 36 -2.37 -8.53 -5.29
C VAL A 36 -1.45 -9.37 -6.18
N TYR A 37 -1.33 -10.68 -5.93
CA TYR A 37 -0.51 -11.55 -6.75
C TYR A 37 -0.96 -11.65 -8.23
N PRO A 38 -2.24 -11.86 -8.58
CA PRO A 38 -2.68 -11.91 -9.97
C PRO A 38 -2.30 -10.69 -10.81
N PRO A 39 -2.58 -9.43 -10.39
CA PRO A 39 -2.14 -8.27 -11.16
C PRO A 39 -0.60 -8.15 -11.26
N SER A 40 0.16 -8.74 -10.33
CA SER A 40 1.63 -8.84 -10.44
C SER A 40 2.08 -9.74 -11.58
N ALA A 41 1.50 -10.94 -11.68
CA ALA A 41 1.79 -11.88 -12.75
C ALA A 41 1.37 -11.33 -14.12
N ASP A 42 0.21 -10.66 -14.17
CA ASP A 42 -0.43 -10.21 -15.41
C ASP A 42 -0.02 -8.79 -15.83
N SER A 43 0.87 -8.12 -15.07
CA SER A 43 1.34 -6.77 -15.34
C SER A 43 0.22 -5.71 -15.35
N ILE A 44 -0.68 -5.79 -14.37
CA ILE A 44 -1.80 -4.88 -14.22
C ILE A 44 -1.47 -3.83 -13.14
N PRO A 45 -1.64 -2.52 -13.43
CA PRO A 45 -1.32 -1.45 -12.49
C PRO A 45 -2.38 -1.32 -11.38
N VAL A 46 -2.13 -1.92 -10.22
CA VAL A 46 -3.00 -1.81 -9.03
C VAL A 46 -2.24 -1.14 -7.88
N ILE A 47 -2.93 -0.31 -7.09
CA ILE A 47 -2.38 0.29 -5.87
C ILE A 47 -2.96 -0.45 -4.66
N ALA A 48 -2.11 -1.11 -3.89
CA ALA A 48 -2.46 -1.69 -2.60
C ALA A 48 -2.04 -0.73 -1.48
N ILE A 49 -2.93 -0.42 -0.55
CA ILE A 49 -2.65 0.42 0.61
C ILE A 49 -2.91 -0.40 1.87
N THR A 50 -1.99 -0.35 2.81
CA THR A 50 -2.17 -0.95 4.14
C THR A 50 -2.04 0.10 5.22
N ALA A 51 -2.89 0.03 6.23
CA ALA A 51 -2.58 0.68 7.51
C ALA A 51 -1.45 -0.06 8.22
N GLN A 52 -0.72 0.65 9.07
CA GLN A 52 0.32 0.14 9.93
C GLN A 52 0.18 0.73 11.33
N ASN A 53 0.73 0.04 12.32
CA ASN A 53 0.93 0.58 13.65
C ASN A 53 1.85 1.82 13.62
N GLN A 54 1.99 2.49 14.75
CA GLN A 54 2.77 3.73 14.81
C GLN A 54 4.22 3.51 14.37
N THR A 55 4.82 4.51 13.72
CA THR A 55 6.20 4.45 13.21
C THR A 55 7.18 4.00 14.28
N TRP A 56 7.12 4.63 15.45
CA TRP A 56 8.00 4.38 16.60
C TRP A 56 7.80 3.02 17.28
N ARG A 57 6.72 2.28 16.97
CA ARG A 57 6.51 0.89 17.44
C ARG A 57 6.92 -0.15 16.42
N SER A 58 6.84 0.20 15.13
CA SER A 58 7.03 -0.73 14.02
C SER A 58 8.44 -0.69 13.46
N TYR A 59 9.15 0.44 13.66
CA TYR A 59 10.46 0.71 13.07
C TYR A 59 11.40 1.40 14.09
N PRO A 60 12.17 0.64 14.91
CA PRO A 60 12.27 -0.83 14.95
C PRO A 60 11.08 -1.49 15.66
N ASP A 61 10.87 -2.79 15.41
CA ASP A 61 9.75 -3.53 15.99
C ASP A 61 9.91 -3.68 17.52
N HIS A 62 8.95 -3.12 18.26
CA HIS A 62 8.87 -3.17 19.72
C HIS A 62 7.72 -4.08 20.21
N GLY A 63 7.07 -4.82 19.31
CA GLY A 63 5.90 -5.63 19.60
C GLY A 63 4.63 -4.77 19.63
N SER A 64 3.73 -5.08 18.71
CA SER A 64 2.39 -4.46 18.66
C SER A 64 1.34 -5.50 18.33
N THR A 65 0.12 -5.27 18.78
CA THR A 65 -1.03 -6.04 18.32
C THR A 65 -1.10 -5.94 16.80
N GLN A 66 -1.20 -7.09 16.12
CA GLN A 66 -1.17 -7.19 14.66
C GLN A 66 0.13 -6.67 14.00
N GLY A 67 1.21 -6.49 14.76
CA GLY A 67 2.52 -6.10 14.24
C GLY A 67 3.04 -7.13 13.22
N LEU A 68 3.40 -6.64 12.04
CA LEU A 68 3.91 -7.45 10.94
C LEU A 68 4.79 -6.58 10.04
N ASP A 69 5.88 -7.17 9.55
CA ASP A 69 6.67 -6.57 8.48
C ASP A 69 5.92 -6.67 7.13
N GLN A 70 5.06 -5.68 6.89
CA GLN A 70 4.24 -5.61 5.69
C GLN A 70 5.07 -5.29 4.44
N ILE A 71 6.21 -4.62 4.59
CA ILE A 71 7.10 -4.32 3.46
C ILE A 71 7.73 -5.59 2.93
N SER A 72 8.29 -6.43 3.79
CA SER A 72 8.86 -7.71 3.36
C SER A 72 7.79 -8.64 2.78
N LEU A 73 6.59 -8.66 3.37
CA LEU A 73 5.46 -9.45 2.87
C LEU A 73 5.06 -9.06 1.43
N PHE A 74 4.93 -7.76 1.14
CA PHE A 74 4.48 -7.29 -0.18
C PHE A 74 5.58 -7.27 -1.23
N LYS A 75 6.87 -7.35 -0.82
CA LYS A 75 8.02 -7.27 -1.74
C LYS A 75 7.98 -8.33 -2.84
N GLY A 76 7.47 -9.53 -2.55
CA GLY A 76 7.38 -10.62 -3.52
C GLY A 76 6.22 -10.48 -4.52
N VAL A 77 5.23 -9.63 -4.23
CA VAL A 77 4.01 -9.51 -5.04
C VAL A 77 3.78 -8.10 -5.56
N THR A 78 4.73 -7.19 -5.38
CA THR A 78 4.66 -5.81 -5.88
C THR A 78 5.94 -5.40 -6.59
N LYS A 79 5.80 -4.51 -7.58
CA LYS A 79 6.92 -3.90 -8.30
C LYS A 79 7.68 -2.90 -7.43
N TRP A 80 6.96 -2.22 -6.54
CA TRP A 80 7.51 -1.25 -5.62
C TRP A 80 6.63 -1.16 -4.39
N ASN A 81 7.27 -0.99 -3.24
CA ASN A 81 6.58 -0.71 -2.00
C ASN A 81 7.35 0.31 -1.15
N ALA A 82 6.61 1.03 -0.31
CA ALA A 82 7.20 2.02 0.58
C ALA A 82 6.37 2.25 1.84
N VAL A 83 7.07 2.63 2.91
CA VAL A 83 6.47 3.14 4.15
C VAL A 83 6.42 4.66 4.08
N ILE A 84 5.27 5.22 4.42
CA ILE A 84 5.12 6.66 4.57
C ILE A 84 5.54 7.04 5.99
N SER A 85 6.81 7.41 6.15
CA SER A 85 7.38 7.74 7.46
C SER A 85 6.97 9.13 8.00
N HIS A 86 6.39 9.99 7.18
CA HIS A 86 6.04 11.36 7.54
C HIS A 86 4.90 11.89 6.67
N TRP A 87 3.96 12.65 7.25
CA TRP A 87 2.72 13.07 6.57
C TRP A 87 2.98 13.95 5.34
N LYS A 88 3.97 14.86 5.40
CA LYS A 88 4.43 15.68 4.26
C LYS A 88 4.84 14.88 3.03
N ARG A 89 5.17 13.58 3.17
CA ARG A 89 5.56 12.71 2.06
C ARG A 89 4.39 12.00 1.39
N ILE A 90 3.18 12.07 1.96
CA ILE A 90 1.99 11.43 1.37
C ILE A 90 1.80 11.83 -0.10
N PRO A 91 1.81 13.13 -0.47
CA PRO A 91 1.59 13.51 -1.87
C PRO A 91 2.66 12.96 -2.82
N GLU A 92 3.93 13.04 -2.41
CA GLU A 92 5.09 12.54 -3.16
C GLU A 92 4.99 11.03 -3.40
N LEU A 93 4.79 10.25 -2.33
CA LEU A 93 4.79 8.79 -2.39
C LEU A 93 3.56 8.23 -3.10
N VAL A 94 2.40 8.88 -2.96
CA VAL A 94 1.21 8.52 -3.75
C VAL A 94 1.46 8.80 -5.23
N TYR A 95 1.98 9.98 -5.59
CA TYR A 95 2.32 10.28 -6.98
C TYR A 95 3.32 9.27 -7.56
N GLN A 96 4.36 8.94 -6.79
CA GLN A 96 5.34 7.93 -7.16
C GLN A 96 4.72 6.54 -7.33
N ALA A 97 3.80 6.14 -6.46
CA ALA A 97 3.10 4.86 -6.56
C ALA A 97 2.37 4.73 -7.90
N PHE A 98 1.55 5.73 -8.26
CA PHE A 98 0.83 5.73 -9.54
C PHE A 98 1.78 5.76 -10.75
N ARG A 99 2.83 6.58 -10.69
CA ARG A 99 3.85 6.65 -11.75
C ARG A 99 4.56 5.30 -11.93
N ILE A 100 4.96 4.63 -10.85
CA ILE A 100 5.67 3.35 -10.93
C ILE A 100 4.74 2.24 -11.38
N ALA A 101 3.51 2.20 -10.88
CA ALA A 101 2.52 1.20 -11.25
C ALA A 101 2.27 1.19 -12.77
N THR A 102 2.24 2.37 -13.40
CA THR A 102 1.86 2.55 -14.80
C THR A 102 3.03 2.63 -15.79
N SER A 103 4.26 2.86 -15.33
CA SER A 103 5.43 3.02 -16.21
C SER A 103 6.13 1.71 -16.56
N GLY A 104 6.78 1.64 -17.73
CA GLY A 104 7.51 0.44 -18.16
C GLY A 104 6.58 -0.78 -18.27
N ARG A 105 6.98 -1.93 -17.72
CA ARG A 105 6.05 -3.04 -17.46
C ARG A 105 5.14 -2.63 -16.28
N PRO A 106 3.83 -2.46 -16.49
CA PRO A 106 2.93 -2.09 -15.40
C PRO A 106 2.86 -3.21 -14.38
N GLY A 107 2.42 -2.88 -13.17
CA GLY A 107 2.28 -3.87 -12.11
C GLY A 107 1.84 -3.25 -10.80
N PRO A 108 1.51 -4.08 -9.81
CA PRO A 108 1.01 -3.60 -8.55
C PRO A 108 2.11 -2.94 -7.73
N VAL A 109 1.71 -1.95 -6.94
CA VAL A 109 2.56 -1.28 -5.96
C VAL A 109 1.87 -1.26 -4.60
N HIS A 110 2.66 -1.09 -3.54
CA HIS A 110 2.15 -1.07 -2.17
C HIS A 110 2.60 0.17 -1.39
N LEU A 111 1.68 0.77 -0.65
CA LEU A 111 1.97 1.85 0.29
C LEU A 111 1.54 1.45 1.70
N ASP A 112 2.49 1.52 2.63
CA ASP A 112 2.27 1.27 4.04
C ASP A 112 2.10 2.60 4.79
N PHE A 113 0.96 2.79 5.44
CA PHE A 113 0.61 4.01 6.15
C PHE A 113 0.55 3.78 7.67
N PRO A 114 1.57 4.21 8.42
CA PRO A 114 1.55 4.25 9.87
C PRO A 114 0.42 5.14 10.40
N SER A 115 -0.28 4.68 11.43
CA SER A 115 -1.44 5.38 12.00
C SER A 115 -1.08 6.76 12.56
N ASP A 116 0.07 6.92 13.22
CA ASP A 116 0.55 8.20 13.73
C ASP A 116 0.80 9.23 12.61
N VAL A 117 1.18 8.77 11.42
CA VAL A 117 1.37 9.63 10.25
C VAL A 117 0.04 10.09 9.66
N MET A 118 -1.01 9.26 9.73
CA MET A 118 -2.35 9.62 9.25
C MET A 118 -3.02 10.72 10.09
N PHE A 119 -2.70 10.79 11.39
CA PHE A 119 -3.29 11.77 12.32
C PHE A 119 -2.45 13.04 12.49
N GLN A 120 -1.29 13.14 11.84
CA GLN A 120 -0.51 14.36 11.79
C GLN A 120 -1.07 15.30 10.73
N ALA A 121 -1.24 16.57 11.09
CA ALA A 121 -1.62 17.64 10.17
C ALA A 121 -0.71 18.85 10.39
N GLU A 122 -0.71 19.78 9.43
CA GLU A 122 -0.12 21.10 9.66
C GLU A 122 -1.00 21.84 10.68
N GLU A 123 -0.38 22.34 11.75
CA GLU A 123 -1.03 23.38 12.56
C GLU A 123 -1.03 24.65 11.69
N GLU A 124 -2.21 25.10 11.25
CA GLU A 124 -2.35 26.42 10.65
C GLU A 124 -1.95 27.45 11.71
N ASN A 125 -0.76 28.02 11.57
CA ASN A 125 -0.39 29.21 12.34
C ASN A 125 -1.23 30.38 11.79
N GLU A 126 -2.30 30.73 12.50
CA GLU A 126 -3.00 32.02 12.35
C GLU A 126 -2.09 33.22 12.63
#